data_AF-A0A4Q5QCU1-F1
#
_entry.id   AF-A0A4Q5QCU1-F1
#
_cell.length_a   1.000
_cell.length_b   1.000
_cell.length_c   1.000
_cell.angle_alpha   90.00
_cell.angle_beta   90.00
_cell.angle_gamma   90.00
#
_symmetry.space_group_name_H-M   'P 1'
#
loop_
_entity.id
_entity.type
_entity.pdbx_description
1 polymer ?
#
loop_
_entity_poly.entity_id
_entity_poly.type
_entity_poly.pdbx_seq_one_letter_code
_entity_poly.pdbx_strand_id
1 'polypeptide(L)'
;MTVAQSVLPALWPALPELILGVGVLVLILYGSFRGERSAEGVNVGALLLLILALFVVMSQPGTKVTTLNGSFIVDGFSKVMKALILLGSAASILLSRDYFQRERIDRFEFPILIVLCTLGMLVMA
;
A
#
# COMPACT_ATOMS: atom_id res chain seq x y z
N MET A 1 -13.71 -2.15 -35.21
CA MET A 1 -13.91 -0.82 -34.60
C MET A 1 -14.99 -0.95 -33.54
N THR A 2 -14.64 -1.34 -32.32
CA THR A 2 -15.55 -1.32 -31.16
C THR A 2 -14.67 -1.07 -29.94
N VAL A 3 -14.20 0.17 -29.80
CA VAL A 3 -13.72 0.64 -28.49
C VAL A 3 -14.98 0.72 -27.66
N ALA A 4 -15.27 -0.33 -26.91
CA ALA A 4 -16.14 -0.21 -25.76
C ALA A 4 -15.49 0.84 -24.86
N GLN A 5 -15.94 2.09 -24.99
CA GLN A 5 -15.69 3.10 -23.99
C GLN A 5 -16.42 2.60 -22.74
N SER A 6 -15.72 1.79 -21.93
CA SER A 6 -16.13 1.66 -20.55
C SER A 6 -16.09 3.08 -19.98
N VAL A 7 -17.24 3.57 -19.56
CA VAL A 7 -17.37 4.85 -18.83
C VAL A 7 -16.44 4.86 -17.60
N LEU A 8 -15.99 3.67 -17.17
CA LEU A 8 -14.96 3.44 -16.18
C LEU A 8 -13.55 3.58 -16.80
N PRO A 9 -12.70 4.50 -16.31
CA PRO A 9 -11.28 4.52 -16.64
C PRO A 9 -10.63 3.18 -16.27
N ALA A 10 -9.62 2.75 -17.03
CA ALA A 10 -8.92 1.49 -16.76
C ALA A 10 -8.20 1.55 -15.41
N LEU A 11 -8.82 1.09 -14.32
CA LEU A 11 -8.26 1.12 -12.96
C LEU A 11 -7.05 0.18 -12.75
N TRP A 12 -6.67 -0.58 -13.78
CA TRP A 12 -5.58 -1.54 -13.73
C TRP A 12 -4.23 -0.98 -13.24
N PRO A 13 -3.83 0.27 -13.58
CA PRO A 13 -2.60 0.86 -13.08
C PRO A 13 -2.68 1.30 -11.60
N ALA A 14 -3.90 1.55 -11.10
CA ALA A 14 -4.20 1.99 -9.72
C ALA A 14 -4.55 0.82 -8.77
N LEU A 15 -4.33 -0.42 -9.22
CA LEU A 15 -4.61 -1.63 -8.46
C LEU A 15 -3.81 -1.74 -7.14
N PRO A 16 -2.51 -1.44 -7.08
CA PRO A 16 -1.77 -1.53 -5.81
C PRO A 16 -2.25 -0.53 -4.77
N GLU A 17 -2.66 0.67 -5.18
CA GLU A 17 -3.22 1.71 -4.31
C GLU A 17 -4.59 1.30 -3.77
N LEU A 18 -5.44 0.71 -4.61
CA LEU A 18 -6.74 0.17 -4.20
C LEU A 18 -6.59 -0.96 -3.18
N ILE A 19 -5.63 -1.86 -3.39
CA ILE A 19 -5.33 -2.95 -2.46
C ILE A 19 -4.89 -2.40 -1.10
N LEU A 20 -3.97 -1.44 -1.07
CA LEU A 20 -3.54 -0.82 0.19
C LEU A 20 -4.68 -0.06 0.86
N GLY A 21 -5.51 0.67 0.10
CA GLY A 21 -6.64 1.42 0.65
C GLY A 21 -7.68 0.51 1.31
N VAL A 22 -8.10 -0.54 0.61
CA VAL A 22 -9.04 -1.53 1.17
C VAL A 22 -8.39 -2.29 2.34
N GLY A 23 -7.13 -2.68 2.18
CA GLY A 23 -6.37 -3.38 3.21
C GLY A 23 -6.24 -2.59 4.50
N VAL A 24 -5.98 -1.28 4.42
CA VAL A 24 -5.86 -0.42 5.61
C VAL A 24 -7.19 -0.30 6.34
N LEU A 25 -8.31 -0.20 5.61
CA LEU A 25 -9.65 -0.16 6.23
C LEU A 25 -9.96 -1.46 6.98
N VAL A 26 -9.63 -2.60 6.37
CA VAL A 26 -9.77 -3.92 7.02
C VAL A 26 -8.88 -4.02 8.26
N LEU A 27 -7.63 -3.55 8.19
CA LEU A 27 -6.71 -3.53 9.32
C LEU A 27 -7.19 -2.61 10.46
N ILE A 28 -7.77 -1.45 10.13
CA ILE A 28 -8.34 -0.52 11.13
C ILE A 28 -9.48 -1.19 11.88
N LEU A 29 -10.41 -1.82 11.15
CA LEU A 29 -11.52 -2.55 11.77
C LEU A 29 -10.97 -3.67 12.67
N TYR A 30 -10.06 -4.49 12.14
CA TYR A 30 -9.45 -5.58 12.88
C TYR A 30 -8.68 -5.13 14.14
N GLY A 31 -7.93 -4.02 14.05
CA GLY A 31 -7.24 -3.41 15.18
C GLY A 31 -8.20 -2.89 16.25
N SER A 32 -9.28 -2.23 15.83
CA SER A 32 -10.31 -1.69 16.73
C SER A 32 -11.05 -2.78 17.51
N PHE A 33 -11.35 -3.94 16.90
CA PHE A 33 -12.08 -5.02 17.57
C PHE A 33 -11.27 -5.78 18.64
N ARG A 34 -9.93 -5.77 18.59
CA ARG A 34 -9.10 -6.71 19.37
C ARG A 34 -8.14 -6.04 20.38
N GLY A 35 -8.09 -4.71 20.42
CA GLY A 35 -7.39 -3.93 21.46
C GLY A 35 -5.85 -4.11 21.47
N GLU A 36 -5.20 -3.80 22.60
CA GLU A 36 -3.72 -3.78 22.78
C GLU A 36 -3.02 -5.09 22.41
N ARG A 37 -3.69 -6.25 22.52
CA ARG A 37 -3.15 -7.56 22.10
C ARG A 37 -3.12 -7.77 20.58
N SER A 38 -3.66 -6.84 19.80
CA SER A 38 -3.72 -6.92 18.34
C SER A 38 -2.56 -6.25 17.62
N ALA A 39 -1.66 -5.57 18.35
CA ALA A 39 -0.53 -4.83 17.77
C ALA A 39 0.33 -5.74 16.87
N GLU A 40 0.65 -6.94 17.33
CA GLU A 40 1.46 -7.88 16.56
C GLU A 40 0.75 -8.41 15.30
N GLY A 41 -0.55 -8.66 15.38
CA GLY A 41 -1.37 -9.11 14.25
C GLY A 41 -1.57 -8.04 13.19
N VAL A 42 -1.80 -6.79 13.61
CA VAL A 42 -1.91 -5.64 12.70
C VAL A 42 -0.57 -5.37 12.02
N ASN A 43 0.53 -5.52 12.73
CA ASN A 43 1.86 -5.29 12.20
C ASN A 43 2.23 -6.30 11.09
N VAL A 44 1.97 -7.59 11.34
CA VAL A 44 2.14 -8.65 10.32
C VAL A 44 1.20 -8.42 9.13
N GLY A 45 -0.05 -8.04 9.39
CA GLY A 45 -1.02 -7.73 8.33
C GLY A 45 -0.61 -6.54 7.45
N ALA A 46 -0.06 -5.47 8.06
CA ALA A 46 0.47 -4.32 7.34
C ALA A 46 1.66 -4.69 6.46
N LEU A 47 2.60 -5.50 7.00
CA LEU A 47 3.74 -5.99 6.23
C LEU A 47 3.31 -6.86 5.05
N LEU A 48 2.35 -7.77 5.25
CA LEU A 48 1.78 -8.61 4.19
C LEU A 48 1.11 -7.76 3.11
N LEU A 49 0.37 -6.70 3.48
CA LEU A 49 -0.23 -5.77 2.53
C LEU A 49 0.81 -5.05 1.67
N LEU A 50 1.90 -4.58 2.28
CA LEU A 50 3.00 -3.92 1.54
C LEU A 50 3.68 -4.89 0.57
N ILE A 51 3.92 -6.14 0.97
CA ILE A 51 4.50 -7.17 0.11
C ILE A 51 3.56 -7.50 -1.05
N LEU A 52 2.26 -7.62 -0.78
CA LEU A 52 1.27 -7.91 -1.81
C LEU A 52 1.16 -6.75 -2.82
N ALA A 53 1.17 -5.50 -2.34
CA ALA A 53 1.22 -4.32 -3.20
C ALA A 53 2.50 -4.32 -4.07
N LEU A 54 3.66 -4.68 -3.50
CA LEU A 54 4.92 -4.76 -4.23
C LEU A 54 4.88 -5.81 -5.34
N PHE A 55 4.30 -6.97 -5.07
CA PHE A 55 4.12 -8.03 -6.06
C PHE A 55 3.22 -7.59 -7.22
N VAL A 56 2.15 -6.84 -6.92
CA VAL A 56 1.25 -6.28 -7.93
C VAL A 56 1.97 -5.24 -8.78
N VAL A 57 2.73 -4.32 -8.17
CA VAL A 57 3.55 -3.34 -8.90
C VAL A 57 4.54 -4.07 -9.82
N MET A 58 5.25 -5.09 -9.33
CA MET A 58 6.21 -5.87 -10.11
C MET A 58 5.56 -6.61 -11.29
N SER A 59 4.32 -7.09 -11.13
CA SER A 59 3.57 -7.81 -12.14
C SER A 59 2.98 -6.91 -13.25
N GLN A 60 2.92 -5.59 -13.05
CA GLN A 60 2.42 -4.67 -14.07
C GLN A 60 3.40 -4.56 -15.25
N PRO A 61 2.93 -4.69 -16.52
CA PRO A 61 3.78 -4.53 -17.69
C PRO A 61 4.33 -3.09 -17.76
N GLY A 62 5.62 -2.94 -18.10
CA GLY A 62 6.31 -1.64 -18.17
C GLY A 62 5.91 -0.75 -19.35
N THR A 63 4.77 -1.01 -19.96
CA THR A 63 4.22 -0.21 -21.06
C THR A 63 3.65 1.08 -20.46
N LYS A 64 3.94 2.25 -21.06
CA LYS A 64 3.33 3.52 -20.64
C LYS A 64 1.82 3.43 -20.78
N VAL A 65 1.12 3.35 -19.66
CA VAL A 65 -0.35 3.38 -19.62
C VAL A 65 -0.76 4.65 -18.91
N THR A 66 -1.51 5.50 -19.61
CA THR A 66 -2.16 6.67 -19.03
C THR A 66 -3.58 6.29 -18.62
N THR A 67 -3.99 6.72 -17.43
CA THR A 67 -5.31 6.46 -16.87
C THR A 67 -5.83 7.73 -16.20
N LEU A 68 -7.15 7.79 -15.91
CA LEU A 68 -7.82 8.96 -15.33
C LEU A 68 -7.65 10.22 -16.20
N ASN A 69 -7.94 10.11 -17.50
CA ASN A 69 -7.93 11.25 -18.43
C ASN A 69 -6.59 12.02 -18.45
N GLY A 70 -5.47 11.30 -18.28
CA GLY A 70 -4.12 11.87 -18.27
C GLY A 70 -3.58 12.28 -16.89
N SER A 71 -4.37 12.12 -15.81
CA SER A 71 -3.94 12.45 -14.45
C SER A 71 -3.01 11.42 -13.82
N PHE A 72 -2.98 10.17 -14.32
CA PHE A 72 -2.14 9.11 -13.79
C PHE A 72 -1.33 8.48 -14.92
N ILE A 73 -0.01 8.65 -14.87
CA ILE A 73 0.94 8.15 -15.86
C ILE A 73 1.76 7.08 -15.14
N VAL A 74 1.57 5.81 -15.50
CA VAL A 74 2.43 4.72 -15.01
C VAL A 74 3.43 4.39 -16.09
N ASP A 75 4.69 4.70 -15.82
CA ASP A 75 5.83 4.39 -16.67
C ASP A 75 6.90 3.59 -15.90
N GLY A 76 7.98 3.22 -16.59
CA GLY A 76 9.07 2.45 -15.98
C GLY A 76 9.69 3.15 -14.76
N PHE A 77 9.70 4.49 -14.74
CA PHE A 77 10.20 5.28 -13.62
C PHE A 77 9.27 5.20 -12.40
N SER A 78 7.96 5.45 -12.58
CA SER A 78 6.98 5.30 -11.49
C SER A 78 7.01 3.89 -10.89
N LYS A 79 7.21 2.84 -11.69
CA LYS A 79 7.36 1.46 -11.18
C LYS A 79 8.53 1.32 -10.21
N VAL A 80 9.68 1.88 -10.52
CA VAL A 80 10.88 1.84 -9.65
C VAL A 80 10.64 2.66 -8.38
N MET A 81 10.05 3.84 -8.50
CA MET A 81 9.73 4.68 -7.34
C MET A 81 8.73 4.02 -6.39
N LYS A 82 7.66 3.43 -6.92
CA LYS A 82 6.69 2.68 -6.13
C LYS A 82 7.33 1.50 -5.40
N ALA A 83 8.25 0.77 -6.06
CA ALA A 83 9.00 -0.31 -5.42
C ALA A 83 9.88 0.20 -4.27
N LEU A 84 10.60 1.32 -4.45
CA LEU A 84 11.41 1.94 -3.40
C LEU A 84 10.57 2.40 -2.21
N ILE A 85 9.41 3.03 -2.45
CA ILE A 85 8.49 3.47 -1.41
C ILE A 85 8.01 2.26 -0.59
N LEU A 86 7.59 1.18 -1.24
CA LEU A 86 7.10 -0.03 -0.58
C LEU A 86 8.19 -0.72 0.26
N LEU A 87 9.40 -0.84 -0.29
CA LEU A 87 10.55 -1.41 0.42
C LEU A 87 10.95 -0.54 1.63
N GLY A 88 11.03 0.78 1.45
CA GLY A 88 11.34 1.72 2.52
C GLY A 88 10.32 1.65 3.65
N SER A 89 9.04 1.55 3.30
CA SER A 89 7.96 1.47 4.30
C SER A 89 7.94 0.13 5.03
N ALA A 90 8.22 -0.98 4.33
CA ALA A 90 8.36 -2.29 4.96
C ALA A 90 9.55 -2.30 5.94
N ALA A 91 10.68 -1.70 5.56
CA ALA A 91 11.84 -1.55 6.43
C ALA A 91 11.53 -0.68 7.66
N SER A 92 10.80 0.44 7.50
CA SER A 92 10.35 1.28 8.62
C SER A 92 9.49 0.51 9.61
N ILE A 93 8.57 -0.32 9.13
CA ILE A 93 7.76 -1.19 9.98
C ILE A 93 8.63 -2.17 10.77
N LEU A 94 9.55 -2.87 10.10
CA LEU A 94 10.44 -3.84 10.74
C LEU A 94 11.32 -3.20 11.81
N LEU A 95 11.91 -2.03 11.52
CA LEU A 95 12.76 -1.31 12.47
C LEU A 95 11.96 -0.81 13.68
N SER A 96 10.74 -0.31 13.43
CA SER A 96 9.88 0.21 14.49
C SER A 96 9.40 -0.87 15.47
N ARG A 97 9.23 -2.12 15.00
CA ARG A 97 8.74 -3.22 15.84
C ARG A 97 9.66 -3.50 17.04
N ASP A 98 10.97 -3.56 16.81
CA ASP A 98 11.94 -3.83 17.87
C ASP A 98 11.95 -2.71 18.92
N TYR A 99 11.81 -1.46 18.45
CA TYR A 99 11.71 -0.28 19.31
C TYR A 99 10.43 -0.28 20.16
N PHE A 100 9.27 -0.54 19.56
CA PHE A 100 7.99 -0.54 20.27
C PHE A 100 7.87 -1.67 21.32
N GLN A 101 8.46 -2.84 21.04
CA GLN A 101 8.50 -3.93 22.01
C GLN A 101 9.39 -3.60 23.23
N ARG A 102 10.51 -2.89 23.02
CA ARG A 102 11.40 -2.46 24.11
C ARG A 102 10.76 -1.40 25.00
N GLU A 103 10.06 -0.44 24.40
CA GLU A 103 9.47 0.69 25.13
C GLU A 103 8.10 0.35 25.76
N ARG A 104 7.54 -0.84 25.50
CA ARG A 104 6.18 -1.27 25.91
C ARG A 104 5.06 -0.31 25.46
N ILE A 105 5.27 0.44 24.38
CA ILE A 105 4.26 1.34 23.79
C ILE A 105 3.64 0.64 22.56
N ASP A 106 3.21 -0.62 22.71
CA ASP A 106 2.79 -1.43 21.56
C ASP A 106 1.41 -0.97 21.05
N ARG A 107 1.42 0.03 20.14
CA ARG A 107 0.22 0.62 19.55
C ARG A 107 -0.01 0.09 18.15
N PHE A 108 -1.15 -0.56 17.96
CA PHE A 108 -1.59 -1.08 16.67
C PHE A 108 -1.85 0.02 15.62
N GLU A 109 -1.92 1.29 16.02
CA GLU A 109 -2.13 2.45 15.13
C GLU A 109 -0.89 2.77 14.29
N PHE A 110 0.31 2.47 14.78
CA PHE A 110 1.55 2.88 14.10
C PHE A 110 1.73 2.21 12.72
N PRO A 111 1.58 0.88 12.56
CA PRO A 111 1.62 0.25 11.24
C PRO A 111 0.53 0.77 10.28
N ILE A 112 -0.65 1.09 10.81
CA ILE A 112 -1.78 1.63 10.03
C ILE A 112 -1.43 3.00 9.44
N LEU A 113 -0.85 3.89 10.26
CA LEU A 113 -0.39 5.20 9.81
C LEU A 113 0.69 5.09 8.74
N ILE A 114 1.62 4.15 8.88
CA ILE A 114 2.62 3.89 7.84
C ILE A 114 1.93 3.48 6.53
N VAL A 115 1.00 2.53 6.55
CA VAL A 115 0.31 2.09 5.33
C VAL A 115 -0.49 3.24 4.69
N LEU A 116 -1.16 4.08 5.48
CA LEU A 116 -1.83 5.29 4.98
C LEU A 116 -0.84 6.27 4.32
N CYS A 117 0.32 6.52 4.94
CA CYS A 117 1.38 7.31 4.34
C CYS A 117 1.89 6.69 3.03
N THR A 118 2.04 5.36 2.99
CA THR A 118 2.47 4.67 1.76
C THR A 118 1.48 4.83 0.63
N LEU A 119 0.18 4.76 0.91
CA LEU A 119 -0.86 4.98 -0.08
C LEU A 119 -0.76 6.39 -0.66
N GLY A 120 -0.61 7.41 0.18
CA GLY A 120 -0.40 8.78 -0.27
C GLY A 120 0.86 8.92 -1.14
N MET A 121 1.97 8.31 -0.73
CA MET A 121 3.23 8.33 -1.51
C MET A 121 3.09 7.61 -2.87
N LEU A 122 2.35 6.51 -2.96
CA LEU A 122 2.10 5.81 -4.23
C LEU A 122 1.23 6.61 -5.20
N VAL A 123 0.28 7.41 -4.69
CA VAL A 123 -0.55 8.30 -5.51
C VAL A 123 0.29 9.44 -6.11
N MET A 124 1.35 9.87 -5.41
CA MET A 124 2.25 10.94 -5.86
C MET A 124 3.36 10.47 -6.81
N ALA A 125 3.64 9.16 -6.87
CA ALA A 125 4.77 8.56 -7.60
C ALA A 125 4.39 7.99 -8.97
#